data_AF-A0A1W6JZW8-F1
#
_entry.id   AF-A0A1W6JZW8-F1
#
_cell.length_a   1.000
_cell.length_b   1.000
_cell.length_c   1.000
_cell.angle_alpha   90.00
_cell.angle_beta   90.00
_cell.angle_gamma   90.00
#
_symmetry.space_group_name_H-M   'P 1'
#
loop_
_entity.id
_entity.type
_entity.pdbx_description
1 polymer ?
#
loop_
_entity_poly.entity_id
_entity_poly.type
_entity_poly.pdbx_seq_one_letter_code
_entity_poly.pdbx_strand_id
1 'polypeptide(L)'
;MLTEFIEIKKLRELAGLTQAELAKRVGVSQSFIAKLENGKIDPKFSVIKKIFYELNNILDIKDTANSIMHRPVICAYTDENVIDIVTKMEKNAISQIPVINIENKLQGIIYDYTILRKISKYYSNNIYKLTASKVMTPLPPLISENTSISEIMKLLSTHSVVLVTDKLLHPIGIITRSDLIEFIIKHRLGEPQ
;
A
#
# COMPACT_ATOMS: atom_id res chain seq x y z
N MET A 1 10.94 8.54 -26.07
CA MET A 1 10.82 7.86 -27.38
C MET A 1 10.95 6.34 -27.27
N LEU A 2 12.14 5.72 -27.24
CA LEU A 2 12.23 4.24 -27.18
C LEU A 2 11.69 3.61 -25.89
N THR A 3 11.88 4.28 -24.75
CA THR A 3 11.41 3.86 -23.43
C THR A 3 9.88 3.85 -23.32
N GLU A 4 9.19 4.84 -23.90
CA GLU A 4 7.72 4.95 -23.87
C GLU A 4 7.04 3.81 -24.65
N PHE A 5 7.64 3.34 -25.75
CA PHE A 5 7.05 2.25 -26.55
C PHE A 5 7.19 0.88 -25.88
N ILE A 6 8.33 0.64 -25.21
CA ILE A 6 8.53 -0.54 -24.35
C ILE A 6 7.52 -0.53 -23.20
N GLU A 7 7.19 0.65 -22.69
CA GLU A 7 6.21 0.84 -21.61
C GLU A 7 4.78 0.55 -22.06
N ILE A 8 4.34 1.02 -23.24
CA ILE A 8 2.99 0.73 -23.78
C ILE A 8 2.75 -0.76 -23.93
N LYS A 9 3.71 -1.51 -24.50
CA LYS A 9 3.59 -2.95 -24.68
C LYS A 9 3.42 -3.66 -23.34
N LYS A 10 4.26 -3.32 -22.35
CA LYS A 10 4.19 -3.88 -21.00
C LYS A 10 2.86 -3.56 -20.32
N LEU A 11 2.41 -2.31 -20.39
CA LEU A 11 1.14 -1.89 -19.79
C LEU A 11 -0.05 -2.60 -20.44
N ARG A 12 -0.03 -2.81 -21.77
CA ARG A 12 -1.05 -3.62 -22.48
C ARG A 12 -1.09 -5.06 -21.97
N GLU A 13 0.08 -5.69 -21.86
CA GLU A 13 0.19 -7.08 -21.40
C GLU A 13 -0.25 -7.24 -19.94
N LEU A 14 0.11 -6.28 -19.08
CA LEU A 14 -0.37 -6.20 -17.69
C LEU A 14 -1.89 -5.99 -17.61
N ALA A 15 -2.47 -5.29 -18.59
CA ALA A 15 -3.92 -5.08 -18.68
C ALA A 15 -4.66 -6.31 -19.25
N GLY A 16 -3.96 -7.41 -19.54
CA GLY A 16 -4.54 -8.63 -20.10
C GLY A 16 -5.09 -8.49 -21.53
N LEU A 17 -4.68 -7.44 -22.26
CA LEU A 17 -5.21 -7.16 -23.61
C LEU A 17 -4.30 -7.71 -24.70
N THR A 18 -4.91 -8.24 -25.75
CA THR A 18 -4.26 -8.42 -27.05
C THR A 18 -4.08 -7.06 -27.76
N GLN A 19 -3.19 -7.01 -28.75
CA GLN A 19 -3.03 -5.80 -29.59
C GLN A 19 -4.34 -5.41 -30.30
N ALA A 20 -5.16 -6.41 -30.68
CA ALA A 20 -6.45 -6.18 -31.32
C ALA A 20 -7.48 -5.54 -30.37
N GLU A 21 -7.51 -5.97 -29.10
CA GLU A 21 -8.42 -5.42 -28.11
C GLU A 21 -8.04 -4.00 -27.70
N LEU A 22 -6.75 -3.70 -27.51
CA LEU A 22 -6.29 -2.34 -27.27
C LEU A 22 -6.62 -1.43 -28.47
N ALA A 23 -6.39 -1.92 -29.69
CA ALA A 23 -6.71 -1.18 -30.90
C ALA A 23 -8.20 -0.82 -31.00
N LYS A 24 -9.08 -1.79 -30.70
CA LYS A 24 -10.54 -1.59 -30.66
C LYS A 24 -10.96 -0.53 -29.64
N ARG A 25 -10.37 -0.53 -28.45
CA ARG A 25 -10.66 0.44 -27.39
C ARG A 25 -10.21 1.86 -27.74
N VAL A 26 -9.02 1.98 -28.32
CA VAL A 26 -8.43 3.28 -28.69
C VAL A 26 -9.06 3.86 -29.97
N GLY A 27 -9.65 3.01 -30.80
CA GLY A 27 -10.23 3.38 -32.10
C GLY A 27 -9.20 3.45 -33.22
N VAL A 28 -8.23 2.52 -33.23
CA VAL A 28 -7.17 2.39 -34.25
C VAL A 28 -7.12 0.97 -34.79
N SER A 29 -6.29 0.71 -35.81
CA SER A 29 -6.11 -0.65 -36.34
C SER A 29 -5.15 -1.47 -35.48
N GLN A 30 -5.31 -2.80 -35.47
CA GLN A 30 -4.36 -3.69 -34.78
C GLN A 30 -2.94 -3.54 -35.32
N SER A 31 -2.78 -3.37 -36.65
CA SER A 31 -1.47 -3.11 -37.26
C SER A 31 -0.82 -1.82 -36.75
N PHE A 32 -1.62 -0.80 -36.41
CA PHE A 32 -1.12 0.44 -35.80
C PHE A 32 -0.47 0.17 -34.44
N ILE A 33 -1.16 -0.55 -33.54
CA ILE A 33 -0.63 -0.93 -32.22
C ILE A 33 0.63 -1.80 -32.37
N ALA A 34 0.62 -2.77 -33.30
CA ALA A 34 1.79 -3.62 -33.55
C ALA A 34 3.02 -2.82 -34.04
N LYS A 35 2.83 -1.85 -34.94
CA LYS A 35 3.91 -0.98 -35.40
C LYS A 35 4.40 -0.06 -34.28
N LEU A 36 3.48 0.46 -33.47
CA LEU A 36 3.77 1.33 -32.35
C LEU A 36 4.66 0.64 -31.31
N GLU A 37 4.27 -0.54 -30.85
CA GLU A 37 5.01 -1.31 -29.83
C GLU A 37 6.42 -1.72 -30.29
N ASN A 38 6.62 -1.85 -31.59
CA ASN A 38 7.92 -2.16 -32.19
C ASN A 38 8.73 -0.91 -32.56
N GLY A 39 8.27 0.29 -32.20
CA GLY A 39 8.94 1.55 -32.53
C GLY A 39 9.00 1.87 -34.03
N LYS A 40 8.12 1.25 -34.84
CA LYS A 40 8.09 1.41 -36.31
C LYS A 40 7.18 2.54 -36.79
N ILE A 41 6.53 3.25 -35.87
CA ILE A 41 5.67 4.39 -36.18
C ILE A 41 5.72 5.40 -35.03
N ASP A 42 5.71 6.69 -35.37
CA ASP A 42 5.52 7.77 -34.41
C ASP A 42 4.06 8.27 -34.47
N PRO A 43 3.26 8.02 -33.44
CA PRO A 43 1.84 8.38 -33.41
C PRO A 43 1.64 9.85 -33.03
N LYS A 44 0.47 10.40 -33.39
CA LYS A 44 0.04 11.71 -32.85
C LYS A 44 -0.11 11.62 -31.33
N PHE A 45 0.27 12.69 -30.63
CA PHE A 45 0.13 12.81 -29.17
C PHE A 45 -1.29 12.51 -28.66
N SER A 46 -2.32 12.89 -29.41
CA SER A 46 -3.72 12.59 -29.07
C SER A 46 -4.03 11.09 -29.00
N VAL A 47 -3.36 10.26 -29.82
CA VAL A 47 -3.52 8.81 -29.83
C VAL A 47 -2.77 8.20 -28.65
N ILE A 48 -1.55 8.66 -28.36
CA ILE A 48 -0.79 8.26 -27.17
C ILE A 48 -1.60 8.50 -25.89
N LYS A 49 -2.19 9.70 -25.76
CA LYS A 49 -3.01 10.04 -24.60
C LYS A 49 -4.21 9.10 -24.44
N LYS A 50 -4.88 8.72 -25.54
CA LYS A 50 -5.97 7.73 -25.50
C LYS A 50 -5.48 6.34 -25.10
N ILE A 51 -4.34 5.89 -25.61
CA ILE A 51 -3.75 4.59 -25.25
C ILE A 51 -3.49 4.54 -23.74
N PHE A 52 -2.79 5.53 -23.19
CA PHE A 52 -2.52 5.58 -21.75
C PHE A 52 -3.81 5.70 -20.93
N TYR A 53 -4.81 6.44 -21.39
CA TYR A 53 -6.11 6.52 -20.70
C TYR A 53 -6.81 5.17 -20.62
N GLU A 54 -6.92 4.44 -21.73
CA GLU A 54 -7.55 3.11 -21.77
C GLU A 54 -6.77 2.10 -20.92
N LEU A 55 -5.44 2.10 -21.03
CA LEU A 55 -4.59 1.20 -20.26
C LEU A 55 -4.68 1.51 -18.76
N ASN A 56 -4.61 2.78 -18.35
CA ASN A 56 -4.72 3.16 -16.93
C ASN A 56 -6.11 2.87 -16.35
N ASN A 57 -7.17 2.97 -17.15
CA ASN A 57 -8.52 2.60 -16.72
C ASN A 57 -8.65 1.08 -16.47
N ILE A 58 -7.98 0.26 -17.28
CA ILE A 58 -8.06 -1.22 -17.15
C ILE A 58 -7.11 -1.72 -16.07
N LEU A 59 -5.94 -1.08 -15.93
CA LEU A 59 -4.96 -1.34 -14.88
C LEU A 59 -5.39 -0.80 -13.51
N ASP A 60 -6.60 -0.22 -13.44
CA ASP A 60 -7.25 0.37 -12.29
C ASP A 60 -6.32 1.16 -11.36
N ILE A 61 -5.63 2.16 -11.93
CA ILE A 61 -4.93 3.17 -11.12
C ILE A 61 -5.97 4.17 -10.55
N LYS A 62 -7.06 3.67 -9.97
CA LYS A 62 -8.06 4.46 -9.22
C LYS A 62 -8.25 3.97 -7.81
N ASP A 63 -7.79 2.77 -7.49
CA ASP A 63 -7.80 2.30 -6.11
C ASP A 63 -6.98 3.21 -5.21
N THR A 64 -7.48 3.34 -4.00
CA THR A 64 -6.93 4.23 -2.98
C THR A 64 -6.73 3.46 -1.68
N ALA A 65 -6.11 4.08 -0.69
CA ALA A 65 -5.99 3.50 0.65
C ALA A 65 -7.33 2.97 1.17
N ASN A 66 -8.44 3.67 0.90
CA ASN A 66 -9.78 3.27 1.34
C ASN A 66 -10.21 1.88 0.83
N SER A 67 -9.72 1.40 -0.32
CA SER A 67 -10.11 0.09 -0.87
C SER A 67 -9.32 -1.08 -0.30
N ILE A 68 -8.17 -0.83 0.33
CA ILE A 68 -7.29 -1.89 0.86
C ILE A 68 -6.99 -1.77 2.37
N MET A 69 -7.34 -0.65 3.01
CA MET A 69 -7.05 -0.45 4.43
C MET A 69 -7.91 -1.31 5.34
N HIS A 70 -7.29 -1.79 6.42
CA HIS A 70 -7.97 -2.50 7.49
C HIS A 70 -8.56 -1.51 8.51
N ARG A 71 -9.80 -1.78 8.90
CA ARG A 71 -10.57 -1.04 9.91
C ARG A 71 -11.44 -2.01 10.73
N PRO A 72 -11.67 -1.74 12.03
CA PRO A 72 -11.13 -0.64 12.83
C PRO A 72 -9.62 -0.81 13.11
N VAL A 73 -8.91 0.31 13.30
CA VAL A 73 -7.49 0.26 13.67
C VAL A 73 -7.39 -0.12 15.15
N ILE A 74 -6.75 -1.25 15.43
CA ILE A 74 -6.44 -1.65 16.80
C ILE A 74 -5.29 -0.78 17.29
N CYS A 75 -5.50 -0.06 18.39
CA CYS A 75 -4.50 0.84 18.95
C CYS A 75 -4.18 0.51 20.43
N ALA A 76 -3.02 0.98 20.85
CA ALA A 76 -2.63 1.04 22.26
C ALA A 76 -2.64 2.49 22.75
N TYR A 77 -2.96 2.70 24.02
CA TYR A 77 -2.79 4.03 24.65
C TYR A 77 -1.35 4.25 25.11
N THR A 78 -0.89 5.50 25.17
CA THR A 78 0.49 5.86 25.54
C THR A 78 0.97 5.30 26.89
N ASP A 79 0.06 5.13 27.84
CA ASP A 79 0.29 4.63 29.19
C ASP A 79 0.01 3.12 29.34
N GLU A 80 -0.49 2.48 28.28
CA GLU A 80 -0.84 1.07 28.29
C GLU A 80 0.39 0.17 28.52
N ASN A 81 0.18 -0.90 29.29
CA ASN A 81 1.24 -1.83 29.64
C ASN A 81 1.65 -2.70 28.44
N VAL A 82 2.94 -2.97 28.31
CA VAL A 82 3.46 -3.83 27.23
C VAL A 82 2.86 -5.24 27.25
N ILE A 83 2.52 -5.80 28.42
CA ILE A 83 1.87 -7.12 28.52
C ILE A 83 0.47 -7.10 27.88
N ASP A 84 -0.32 -6.06 28.13
CA ASP A 84 -1.64 -5.90 27.53
C ASP A 84 -1.53 -5.68 26.02
N ILE A 85 -0.52 -4.91 25.59
CA ILE A 85 -0.22 -4.68 24.18
C ILE A 85 0.14 -5.99 23.46
N VAL A 86 1.03 -6.81 24.05
CA VAL A 86 1.39 -8.12 23.48
C VAL A 86 0.15 -9.02 23.41
N THR A 87 -0.69 -9.03 24.45
CA THR A 87 -1.94 -9.80 24.45
C THR A 87 -2.90 -9.33 23.35
N LYS A 88 -3.02 -8.02 23.13
CA LYS A 88 -3.79 -7.46 22.00
C LYS A 88 -3.20 -7.88 20.66
N MET A 89 -1.88 -7.86 20.51
CA MET A 89 -1.20 -8.25 19.27
C MET A 89 -1.45 -9.72 18.93
N GLU A 90 -1.31 -10.63 19.91
CA GLU A 90 -1.58 -12.06 19.73
C GLU A 90 -3.04 -12.34 19.39
N LYS A 91 -3.98 -11.77 20.16
CA LYS A 91 -5.42 -11.96 19.94
C LYS A 91 -5.88 -11.57 18.54
N ASN A 92 -5.24 -10.56 17.95
CA ASN A 92 -5.60 -10.04 16.63
C ASN A 92 -4.63 -10.49 15.52
N ALA A 93 -3.65 -11.36 15.83
CA ALA A 93 -2.64 -11.83 14.90
C ALA A 93 -1.89 -10.70 14.15
N ILE A 94 -1.51 -9.63 14.87
CA ILE A 94 -0.81 -8.46 14.30
C ILE A 94 0.60 -8.28 14.90
N SER A 95 1.55 -7.89 14.06
CA SER A 95 2.96 -7.63 14.44
C SER A 95 3.27 -6.17 14.74
N GLN A 96 2.30 -5.27 14.52
CA GLN A 96 2.42 -3.86 14.84
C GLN A 96 1.12 -3.26 15.35
N ILE A 97 1.23 -2.24 16.18
CA ILE A 97 0.10 -1.56 16.81
C ILE A 97 0.38 -0.06 16.93
N PRO A 98 -0.46 0.82 16.34
CA PRO A 98 -0.35 2.26 16.53
C PRO A 98 -0.60 2.66 17.97
N VAL A 99 0.09 3.70 18.43
CA VAL A 99 -0.04 4.26 19.77
C VAL A 99 -0.72 5.61 19.70
N ILE A 100 -1.78 5.79 20.48
CA ILE A 100 -2.58 7.01 20.56
C ILE A 100 -2.56 7.62 21.97
N ASN A 101 -2.74 8.93 22.06
CA ASN A 101 -2.95 9.62 23.33
C ASN A 101 -4.43 9.52 23.77
N ILE A 102 -4.77 10.18 24.89
CA ILE A 102 -6.15 10.23 25.42
C ILE A 102 -7.15 10.94 24.49
N GLU A 103 -6.67 11.78 23.57
CA GLU A 103 -7.47 12.43 22.53
C GLU A 103 -7.60 11.55 21.27
N ASN A 104 -7.17 10.29 21.31
CA ASN A 104 -7.10 9.35 20.19
C ASN A 104 -6.19 9.77 19.01
N LYS A 105 -5.28 10.72 19.24
CA LYS A 105 -4.31 11.17 18.21
C LYS A 105 -3.06 10.31 18.23
N LEU A 106 -2.58 9.96 17.04
CA LEU A 106 -1.36 9.18 16.85
C LEU A 106 -0.12 9.83 17.50
N GLN A 107 0.62 9.04 18.25
CA GLN A 107 1.87 9.41 18.93
C GLN A 107 3.08 8.58 18.46
N GLY A 108 2.84 7.36 17.99
CA GLY A 108 3.89 6.46 17.53
C GLY A 108 3.32 5.14 17.04
N ILE A 109 4.21 4.16 16.82
CA ILE A 109 3.85 2.79 16.51
C ILE A 109 4.77 1.83 17.27
N ILE A 110 4.25 0.69 17.66
CA ILE A 110 5.03 -0.40 18.26
C ILE A 110 5.09 -1.55 17.26
N TYR A 111 6.27 -2.15 17.12
CA TYR A 111 6.46 -3.39 16.39
C TYR A 111 6.93 -4.47 17.38
N ASP A 112 6.67 -5.73 17.08
CA ASP A 112 7.17 -6.88 17.85
C ASP A 112 8.69 -6.80 18.13
N TYR A 113 9.50 -6.43 17.14
CA TYR A 113 10.94 -6.32 17.27
C TYR A 113 11.36 -5.16 18.18
N THR A 114 10.55 -4.11 18.34
CA THR A 114 10.85 -3.00 19.26
C THR A 114 10.62 -3.44 20.70
N ILE A 115 9.58 -4.23 20.95
CA ILE A 115 9.33 -4.88 22.24
C ILE A 115 10.50 -5.82 22.58
N LEU A 116 10.85 -6.74 21.67
CA LEU A 116 11.94 -7.70 21.87
C LEU A 116 13.27 -7.01 22.20
N ARG A 117 13.64 -5.98 21.43
CA ARG A 117 14.86 -5.20 21.64
C ARG A 117 14.87 -4.49 23.00
N LYS A 118 13.71 -4.04 23.50
CA LYS A 118 13.61 -3.39 24.81
C LYS A 118 13.72 -4.43 25.93
N ILE A 119 13.05 -5.57 25.82
CA ILE A 119 13.17 -6.68 26.79
C ILE A 119 14.63 -7.13 26.93
N SER A 120 15.33 -7.33 25.82
CA SER A 120 16.74 -7.74 25.84
C SER A 120 17.67 -6.74 26.55
N LYS A 121 17.36 -5.42 26.47
CA LYS A 121 18.13 -4.38 27.17
C LYS A 121 17.79 -4.28 28.66
N TYR A 122 16.56 -4.58 29.04
CA TYR A 122 16.08 -4.51 30.42
C TYR A 122 15.87 -5.92 30.96
N TYR A 123 16.93 -6.59 31.44
CA TYR A 123 16.87 -7.94 32.04
C TYR A 123 15.61 -8.13 32.92
N SER A 124 14.64 -8.85 32.36
CA SER A 124 13.46 -9.59 32.88
C SER A 124 12.54 -8.95 33.94
N ASN A 125 13.04 -8.23 34.95
CA ASN A 125 12.24 -7.89 36.14
C ASN A 125 11.42 -6.60 36.03
N ASN A 126 11.52 -5.85 34.92
CA ASN A 126 10.83 -4.57 34.74
C ASN A 126 9.85 -4.52 33.56
N ILE A 127 9.58 -5.65 32.89
CA ILE A 127 8.64 -5.67 31.75
C ILE A 127 7.24 -5.21 32.16
N TYR A 128 6.80 -5.59 33.37
CA TYR A 128 5.53 -5.17 33.96
C TYR A 128 5.41 -3.66 34.21
N LYS A 129 6.50 -2.89 34.14
CA LYS A 129 6.50 -1.42 34.29
C LYS A 129 6.74 -0.68 32.97
N LEU A 130 6.84 -1.43 31.87
CA LEU A 130 7.12 -0.89 30.56
C LEU A 130 5.80 -0.52 29.90
N THR A 131 5.70 0.71 29.42
CA THR A 131 4.49 1.30 28.81
C THR A 131 4.70 1.51 27.32
N ALA A 132 3.61 1.67 26.56
CA ALA A 132 3.63 1.95 25.13
C ALA A 132 4.60 3.08 24.76
N SER A 133 4.48 4.22 25.46
CA SER A 133 5.33 5.41 25.29
C SER A 133 6.84 5.15 25.39
N LYS A 134 7.27 4.16 26.17
CA LYS A 134 8.70 3.82 26.36
C LYS A 134 9.26 2.90 25.27
N VAL A 135 8.39 2.20 24.54
CA VAL A 135 8.76 1.19 23.54
C VAL A 135 8.40 1.57 22.12
N MET A 136 7.46 2.51 21.95
CA MET A 136 7.05 3.00 20.65
C MET A 136 8.23 3.60 19.89
N THR A 137 8.13 3.53 18.57
CA THR A 137 8.99 4.21 17.63
C THR A 137 8.22 5.37 16.99
N PRO A 138 8.93 6.29 16.31
CA PRO A 138 8.30 7.33 15.51
C PRO A 138 7.27 6.76 14.53
N LEU A 139 6.31 7.61 14.15
CA LEU A 139 5.24 7.22 13.25
C LEU A 139 5.79 6.75 11.88
N PRO A 140 5.16 5.73 11.28
CA PRO A 140 5.41 5.37 9.88
C PRO A 140 4.82 6.46 8.97
N PRO A 141 4.95 6.33 7.63
CA PRO A 141 4.28 7.24 6.71
C PRO A 141 2.77 7.31 7.00
N LEU A 142 2.28 8.54 7.10
CA LEU A 142 0.87 8.85 7.27
C LEU A 142 0.29 9.26 5.92
N ILE A 143 -0.86 8.71 5.56
CA ILE A 143 -1.54 8.96 4.29
C ILE A 143 -3.02 9.26 4.51
N SER A 144 -3.67 9.82 3.49
CA SER A 144 -5.11 10.00 3.48
C SER A 144 -5.81 8.77 2.89
N GLU A 145 -7.11 8.61 3.16
CA GLU A 145 -7.91 7.52 2.58
C GLU A 145 -7.96 7.55 1.04
N ASN A 146 -7.71 8.72 0.43
CA ASN A 146 -7.72 8.93 -1.02
C ASN A 146 -6.33 8.74 -1.67
N THR A 147 -5.30 8.41 -0.90
CA THR A 147 -3.94 8.20 -1.43
C THR A 147 -3.92 6.98 -2.35
N SER A 148 -3.32 7.12 -3.53
CA SER A 148 -3.34 6.07 -4.58
C SER A 148 -2.54 4.82 -4.20
N ILE A 149 -2.95 3.65 -4.72
CA ILE A 149 -2.19 2.40 -4.54
C ILE A 149 -0.74 2.53 -5.02
N SER A 150 -0.48 3.21 -6.13
CA SER A 150 0.89 3.40 -6.65
C SER A 150 1.80 4.10 -5.63
N GLU A 151 1.28 5.12 -4.95
CA GLU A 151 2.01 5.83 -3.90
C GLU A 151 2.20 4.93 -2.67
N ILE A 152 1.18 4.17 -2.28
CA ILE A 152 1.26 3.18 -1.18
C ILE A 152 2.32 2.11 -1.47
N MET A 153 2.39 1.60 -2.70
CA MET A 153 3.43 0.65 -3.14
C MET A 153 4.83 1.24 -2.96
N LYS A 154 5.03 2.50 -3.33
CA LYS A 154 6.31 3.19 -3.15
C LYS A 154 6.67 3.31 -1.67
N LEU A 155 5.73 3.72 -0.82
CA LEU A 155 5.96 3.85 0.63
C LEU A 155 6.28 2.48 1.28
N LEU A 156 5.52 1.44 0.94
CA LEU A 156 5.70 0.09 1.46
C LEU A 156 6.91 -0.64 0.88
N SER A 157 7.58 -0.11 -0.15
CA SER A 157 8.86 -0.65 -0.62
C SER A 157 9.97 -0.48 0.43
N THR A 158 9.91 0.60 1.22
CA THR A 158 10.91 0.95 2.24
C THR A 158 10.37 0.88 3.67
N HIS A 159 9.05 0.84 3.86
CA HIS A 159 8.40 0.70 5.16
C HIS A 159 7.62 -0.62 5.24
N SER A 160 7.39 -1.13 6.44
CA SER A 160 6.57 -2.35 6.64
C SER A 160 5.07 -2.05 6.67
N VAL A 161 4.69 -0.81 6.97
CA VAL A 161 3.32 -0.38 7.20
C VAL A 161 3.15 1.11 6.89
N VAL A 162 1.93 1.51 6.52
CA VAL A 162 1.48 2.91 6.45
C VAL A 162 0.19 3.07 7.26
N LEU A 163 -0.02 4.27 7.84
CA LEU A 163 -1.23 4.60 8.59
C LEU A 163 -2.09 5.58 7.81
N VAL A 164 -3.38 5.27 7.74
CA VAL A 164 -4.38 6.15 7.14
C VAL A 164 -5.00 7.00 8.24
N THR A 165 -4.98 8.32 8.08
CA THR A 165 -5.47 9.25 9.09
C THR A 165 -6.47 10.24 8.54
N ASP A 166 -7.33 10.76 9.41
CA ASP A 166 -8.09 11.97 9.12
C ASP A 166 -7.20 13.23 9.24
N LYS A 167 -7.80 14.40 9.05
CA LYS A 167 -7.09 15.70 9.16
C LYS A 167 -6.67 16.06 10.60
N LEU A 168 -7.20 15.36 11.60
CA LEU A 168 -6.95 15.59 13.02
C LEU A 168 -5.94 14.58 13.61
N LEU A 169 -5.32 13.74 12.78
CA LEU A 169 -4.39 12.67 13.14
C LEU A 169 -5.04 11.51 13.92
N HIS A 170 -6.34 11.30 13.76
CA HIS A 170 -6.97 10.06 14.22
C HIS A 170 -6.69 8.93 13.22
N PRO A 171 -6.31 7.73 13.68
CA PRO A 171 -6.12 6.58 12.80
C PRO A 171 -7.46 6.05 12.31
N ILE A 172 -7.68 6.06 10.99
CA ILE A 172 -8.90 5.55 10.35
C ILE A 172 -8.64 4.27 9.53
N GLY A 173 -7.38 3.92 9.29
CA GLY A 173 -6.99 2.68 8.63
C GLY A 173 -5.51 2.36 8.80
N ILE A 174 -5.15 1.11 8.53
CA ILE A 174 -3.76 0.63 8.49
C ILE A 174 -3.58 -0.26 7.26
N ILE A 175 -2.43 -0.15 6.59
CA ILE A 175 -2.10 -0.98 5.42
C ILE A 175 -0.68 -1.51 5.57
N THR A 176 -0.54 -2.82 5.38
CA THR A 176 0.72 -3.55 5.46
C THR A 176 1.17 -4.05 4.08
N ARG A 177 2.40 -4.57 4.01
CA ARG A 177 2.90 -5.26 2.80
C ARG A 177 2.03 -6.45 2.40
N SER A 178 1.54 -7.21 3.38
CA SER A 178 0.71 -8.39 3.13
C SER A 178 -0.60 -8.00 2.44
N ASP A 179 -1.26 -6.94 2.92
CA ASP A 179 -2.51 -6.42 2.35
C ASP A 179 -2.31 -6.01 0.89
N LEU A 180 -1.20 -5.34 0.61
CA LEU A 180 -0.85 -4.92 -0.75
C LEU A 180 -0.57 -6.11 -1.67
N ILE A 181 0.14 -7.14 -1.18
CA ILE A 181 0.42 -8.36 -1.94
C ILE A 181 -0.89 -9.10 -2.25
N GLU A 182 -1.75 -9.28 -1.24
CA GLU A 182 -3.05 -9.93 -1.41
C GLU A 182 -3.92 -9.17 -2.42
N PHE A 183 -3.96 -7.85 -2.33
CA PHE A 183 -4.65 -7.00 -3.28
C PHE A 183 -4.14 -7.22 -4.72
N ILE A 184 -2.82 -7.24 -4.91
CA ILE A 184 -2.20 -7.48 -6.23
C ILE A 184 -2.54 -8.87 -6.76
N ILE A 185 -2.49 -9.92 -5.94
CA ILE A 185 -2.81 -11.29 -6.37
C ILE A 185 -4.25 -11.35 -6.86
N LYS A 186 -5.20 -10.89 -6.04
CA LYS A 186 -6.64 -10.93 -6.35
C LYS A 186 -7.03 -10.13 -7.60
N HIS A 187 -6.40 -8.98 -7.82
CA HIS A 187 -6.82 -8.04 -8.87
C HIS A 187 -5.93 -8.03 -10.12
N ARG A 188 -4.71 -8.58 -10.07
CA ARG A 188 -3.74 -8.50 -11.19
C ARG A 188 -3.21 -9.82 -11.70
N LEU A 189 -3.22 -10.89 -10.90
CA LEU A 189 -2.64 -12.18 -11.31
C LEU A 189 -3.70 -13.25 -11.61
N GLY A 190 -4.97 -13.00 -11.25
CA GLY A 190 -6.00 -14.04 -11.22
C GLY A 190 -5.73 -15.02 -10.08
N GLU A 191 -6.78 -15.60 -9.49
CA GLU A 191 -6.56 -16.64 -8.50
C GLU A 191 -5.82 -17.83 -9.15
N PRO A 192 -4.80 -18.41 -8.49
CA PRO A 192 -4.26 -19.69 -8.94
C PRO A 192 -5.39 -20.72 -8.89
N GLN A 193 -5.67 -21.35 -10.04
CA GLN A 193 -6.55 -22.51 -10.12
C GLN A 193 -5.98 -23.71 -9.36
#